data_AF-A0A7W8YFF4-F1
#
_entry.id   AF-A0A7W8YFF4-F1
#
_cell.length_a   1.000
_cell.length_b   1.000
_cell.length_c   1.000
_cell.angle_alpha   90.00
_cell.angle_beta   90.00
_cell.angle_gamma   90.00
#
_symmetry.space_group_name_H-M   'P 1'
#
loop_
_entity.id
_entity.type
_entity.pdbx_description
1 polymer ?
#
loop_
_entity_poly.entity_id
_entity_poly.type
_entity_poly.pdbx_seq_one_letter_code
_entity_poly.pdbx_strand_id
1 'polypeptide(L)'
;MKLSELLSDRRAQSNRTLQQMHDVTGIATSSISKLLSGKSEAKAGTLEALADALDATWILVPKHLLPEVQRLLSGKAIGPDDSPSTVDQLFGGGRE
;
A
#
# COMPACT_ATOMS: atom_id res chain seq x y z
N MET A 1 6.50 12.09 -0.62
CA MET A 1 5.61 11.49 0.39
C MET A 1 6.47 10.98 1.53
N LYS A 2 6.20 11.39 2.77
CA LYS A 2 6.96 10.98 3.96
C LYS A 2 6.45 9.62 4.46
N LEU A 3 7.31 8.82 5.09
CA LEU A 3 6.94 7.49 5.62
C LEU A 3 5.76 7.54 6.60
N SER A 4 5.70 8.58 7.43
CA SER A 4 4.61 8.81 8.38
C SER A 4 3.25 9.01 7.69
N GLU A 5 3.24 9.70 6.55
CA GLU A 5 2.02 9.92 5.74
C GLU A 5 1.52 8.59 5.17
N LEU A 6 2.42 7.79 4.57
CA LEU A 6 2.11 6.46 4.04
C LEU A 6 1.52 5.53 5.11
N LEU A 7 2.12 5.49 6.29
CA LEU A 7 1.65 4.66 7.39
C LEU A 7 0.30 5.14 7.94
N SER A 8 0.08 6.46 7.98
CA SER A 8 -1.20 7.04 8.40
C SER A 8 -2.31 6.70 7.42
N ASP A 9 -2.07 6.86 6.12
CA ASP A 9 -3.03 6.55 5.06
C ASP A 9 -3.37 5.05 5.05
N ARG A 10 -2.36 4.17 5.18
CA ARG A 10 -2.59 2.73 5.25
C ARG A 10 -3.40 2.33 6.49
N ARG A 11 -3.14 2.95 7.64
CA ARG A 11 -3.94 2.73 8.85
C ARG A 11 -5.40 3.14 8.61
N ALA A 12 -5.63 4.29 7.99
CA ALA A 12 -6.98 4.76 7.66
C ALA A 12 -7.71 3.77 6.74
N GLN A 13 -7.03 3.21 5.73
CA GLN A 13 -7.58 2.17 4.85
C GLN A 13 -7.90 0.85 5.59
N SER A 14 -7.10 0.50 6.61
CA SER A 14 -7.29 -0.73 7.39
C SER A 14 -8.38 -0.65 8.47
N ASN A 15 -8.98 0.54 8.71
CA ASN A 15 -9.96 0.80 9.77
C ASN A 15 -9.50 0.41 11.20
N ARG A 16 -8.19 0.30 11.44
CA ARG A 16 -7.64 -0.07 12.76
C ARG A 16 -7.45 1.15 13.68
N THR A 17 -7.91 1.02 14.92
CA THR A 17 -7.67 1.99 15.99
C THR A 17 -6.23 1.91 16.51
N LEU A 18 -5.73 2.97 17.14
CA LEU A 18 -4.41 2.94 17.80
C LEU A 18 -4.36 1.88 18.90
N GLN A 19 -5.48 1.65 19.59
CA GLN A 19 -5.60 0.63 20.62
C GLN A 19 -5.43 -0.78 20.04
N GLN A 20 -6.12 -1.09 18.93
CA GLN A 20 -5.96 -2.38 18.25
C GLN A 20 -4.53 -2.60 17.75
N MET A 21 -3.84 -1.54 17.33
CA MET A 21 -2.43 -1.63 16.94
C MET A 21 -1.52 -1.87 18.15
N HIS A 22 -1.83 -1.25 19.30
CA HIS A 22 -1.14 -1.55 20.56
C HIS A 22 -1.33 -3.01 20.98
N ASP A 23 -2.56 -3.51 20.91
CA ASP A 23 -2.88 -4.88 21.34
C ASP A 23 -2.14 -5.93 20.50
N VAL A 24 -1.88 -5.65 19.22
CA VAL A 24 -1.14 -6.55 18.31
C VAL A 24 0.38 -6.40 18.44
N THR A 25 0.88 -5.18 18.60
CA THR A 25 2.34 -4.90 18.53
C THR A 25 3.02 -4.79 19.89
N GLY A 26 2.25 -4.62 20.97
CA GLY A 26 2.75 -4.23 22.29
C GLY A 26 3.29 -2.79 22.36
N ILE A 27 3.26 -2.04 21.26
CA ILE A 27 3.80 -0.67 21.22
C ILE A 27 2.79 0.30 21.84
N ALA A 28 3.25 1.16 22.74
CA ALA A 28 2.38 2.17 23.36
C ALA A 28 1.69 3.05 22.31
N THR A 29 0.39 3.30 22.51
CA THR A 29 -0.45 4.11 21.59
C THR A 29 0.12 5.51 21.33
N SER A 30 0.76 6.11 22.33
CA SER A 30 1.44 7.41 22.22
C SER A 30 2.67 7.36 21.31
N SER A 31 3.43 6.27 21.32
CA SER A 31 4.56 6.03 20.42
C SER A 31 4.08 5.81 18.98
N ILE A 32 3.01 5.03 18.79
CA ILE A 32 2.38 4.84 17.47
C ILE A 32 1.89 6.20 16.93
N SER A 33 1.23 7.02 17.75
CA SER A 33 0.77 8.36 17.35
C SER A 33 1.93 9.29 16.95
N LYS A 34 3.04 9.31 17.72
CA LYS A 34 4.24 10.09 17.37
C LYS A 34 4.86 9.63 16.05
N LEU A 35 4.84 8.32 15.79
CA LEU A 35 5.34 7.73 14.56
C LEU A 35 4.51 8.14 13.34
N LEU A 36 3.19 7.97 13.43
CA LEU A 36 2.26 8.32 12.35
C LEU A 36 2.21 9.83 12.07
N SER A 37 2.49 10.67 13.08
CA SER A 37 2.60 12.12 12.91
C SER A 37 3.97 12.60 12.46
N GLY A 38 4.95 11.68 12.27
CA GLY A 38 6.30 12.02 11.84
C GLY A 38 7.14 12.76 12.91
N LYS A 39 6.69 12.75 14.17
CA LYS A 39 7.35 13.39 15.31
C LYS A 39 8.41 12.52 15.98
N SER A 40 8.59 11.28 15.50
CA SER A 40 9.61 10.34 15.98
C SER A 40 10.18 9.58 14.80
N GLU A 41 11.49 9.38 14.81
CA GLU A 41 12.11 8.38 13.94
C GLU A 41 11.68 6.97 14.36
N ALA A 42 11.43 6.13 13.36
CA ALA A 42 11.04 4.75 13.55
C ALA A 42 12.30 3.87 13.61
N LYS A 43 12.41 3.03 14.64
CA LYS A 43 13.39 1.92 14.60
C LYS A 43 12.89 0.85 13.64
N ALA A 44 13.80 0.10 13.00
CA ALA A 44 13.44 -0.96 12.06
C ALA A 44 12.44 -1.97 12.66
N GLY A 45 12.69 -2.48 13.87
CA GLY A 45 11.75 -3.40 14.54
C GLY A 45 10.39 -2.78 14.89
N THR A 46 10.29 -1.45 15.03
CA THR A 46 9.00 -0.76 15.18
C THR A 46 8.24 -0.72 13.86
N LEU A 47 8.95 -0.55 12.73
CA LEU A 47 8.34 -0.59 11.39
C LEU A 47 7.86 -1.99 11.03
N GLU A 48 8.63 -3.03 11.37
CA GLU A 48 8.25 -4.44 11.17
C GLU A 48 6.97 -4.77 11.94
N ALA A 49 6.94 -4.53 13.26
CA ALA A 49 5.76 -4.78 14.07
C ALA A 49 4.52 -4.00 13.60
N LEU A 50 4.73 -2.76 13.14
CA LEU A 50 3.66 -1.95 12.59
C LEU A 50 3.14 -2.50 11.26
N ALA A 51 4.02 -2.99 10.38
CA ALA A 51 3.65 -3.60 9.12
C ALA A 51 2.82 -4.87 9.37
N ASP A 52 3.25 -5.74 10.29
CA ASP A 52 2.50 -6.94 10.69
C ASP A 52 1.10 -6.58 11.21
N ALA A 53 0.99 -5.55 12.05
CA ALA A 53 -0.29 -5.08 12.55
C ALA A 53 -1.20 -4.44 11.48
N LEU A 54 -0.64 -4.06 10.33
CA LEU A 54 -1.34 -3.50 9.18
C LEU A 54 -1.53 -4.51 8.05
N ASP A 55 -1.27 -5.80 8.30
CA ASP A 55 -1.30 -6.87 7.30
C ASP A 55 -0.46 -6.49 6.07
N ALA A 56 0.78 -6.07 6.33
CA ALA A 56 1.73 -5.60 5.35
C ALA A 56 3.14 -6.11 5.68
N THR A 57 4.02 -6.12 4.68
CA THR A 57 5.43 -6.46 4.87
C THR A 57 6.30 -5.26 4.52
N TRP A 58 7.23 -4.92 5.40
CA TRP A 58 8.25 -3.91 5.12
C TRP A 58 9.39 -4.53 4.32
N ILE A 59 9.59 -4.05 3.09
CA ILE A 59 10.63 -4.55 2.18
C ILE A 59 11.53 -3.42 1.69
N LEU A 60 12.82 -3.72 1.51
CA LEU A 60 13.77 -2.82 0.87
C LEU A 60 13.67 -2.98 -0.65
N VAL A 61 13.28 -1.91 -1.35
CA VAL A 61 13.16 -1.92 -2.82
C VAL A 61 14.34 -1.15 -3.44
N PRO A 62 15.15 -1.78 -4.32
CA PRO A 62 16.16 -1.07 -5.10
C PRO A 62 15.52 0.05 -5.94
N LYS A 63 16.14 1.24 -5.96
CA LYS A 63 15.57 2.44 -6.60
C LYS A 63 15.17 2.24 -8.07
N HIS A 64 15.92 1.43 -8.81
CA HIS A 64 15.65 1.15 -10.23
C HIS A 64 14.41 0.27 -10.46
N LEU A 65 13.93 -0.45 -9.43
CA LEU A 65 12.72 -1.29 -9.49
C LEU A 65 11.47 -0.57 -8.94
N LEU A 66 11.66 0.59 -8.30
CA LEU A 66 10.58 1.34 -7.65
C LEU A 66 9.45 1.74 -8.62
N PRO A 67 9.70 2.18 -9.87
CA PRO A 67 8.62 2.49 -10.81
C PRO A 67 7.74 1.27 -11.12
N GLU A 68 8.36 0.10 -11.23
CA GLU A 68 7.64 -1.15 -11.55
C GLU A 68 6.79 -1.62 -10.36
N VAL A 69 7.34 -1.57 -9.15
CA VAL A 69 6.58 -1.87 -7.92
C VAL A 69 5.38 -0.92 -7.77
N GLN A 70 5.57 0.37 -8.04
CA GLN A 70 4.46 1.33 -8.00
C GLN A 70 3.38 1.00 -9.05
N ARG A 71 3.78 0.62 -10.26
CA ARG A 71 2.86 0.23 -11.34
C ARG A 71 2.00 -0.98 -10.95
N LEU A 72 2.63 -2.01 -10.37
CA LEU A 72 1.95 -3.20 -9.88
C LEU A 72 0.96 -2.86 -8.75
N LEU A 73 1.39 -2.09 -7.74
CA LEU A 73 0.56 -1.72 -6.59
C LEU A 73 -0.59 -0.77 -6.93
N SER A 74 -0.43 0.05 -7.98
CA SER A 74 -1.49 0.97 -8.45
C SER A 74 -2.58 0.26 -9.25
N GLY A 75 -2.52 -1.06 -9.39
CA GLY A 75 -3.47 -1.83 -10.22
C GLY A 75 -3.29 -1.61 -11.72
N LYS A 76 -2.17 -0.99 -12.16
CA LYS A 76 -1.82 -0.85 -13.59
C LYS A 76 -1.14 -2.10 -14.17
N ALA A 77 -1.29 -3.21 -13.48
CA ALA A 77 -1.01 -4.54 -14.01
C ALA A 77 -2.23 -5.39 -13.68
N ILE A 78 -2.86 -5.92 -14.73
CA ILE A 78 -4.07 -6.76 -14.72
C ILE A 78 -5.40 -5.96 -14.66
N GLY A 79 -5.58 -5.07 -15.64
CA GLY A 79 -6.84 -4.94 -16.37
C GLY A 79 -6.53 -5.27 -17.84
N PRO A 80 -7.41 -5.96 -18.58
CA PRO A 80 -7.16 -6.23 -20.00
C PRO A 80 -6.92 -4.90 -20.70
N ASP A 81 -5.95 -4.90 -21.60
CA ASP A 81 -5.70 -3.81 -22.53
C ASP A 81 -7.00 -3.13 -22.94
N ASP A 82 -7.06 -1.80 -22.81
CA ASP A 82 -8.03 -0.93 -23.47
C ASP A 82 -7.72 -0.86 -24.99
N SER A 83 -7.27 -1.99 -25.55
CA SER A 83 -7.21 -2.24 -26.96
C SER A 83 -8.52 -2.95 -27.31
N PRO A 84 -9.27 -2.46 -28.31
CA PRO A 84 -10.49 -3.14 -28.73
C PRO A 84 -10.15 -4.60 -28.99
N SER A 85 -10.85 -5.48 -28.26
CA SER A 85 -10.73 -6.92 -28.40
C SER A 85 -10.81 -7.27 -29.89
N THR A 86 -9.92 -8.14 -30.37
CA THR A 86 -9.92 -8.65 -31.76
C THR A 86 -11.32 -9.18 -32.17
N VAL A 87 -12.15 -9.52 -31.19
CA VAL A 87 -13.55 -9.91 -31.35
C VAL A 87 -14.44 -8.74 -31.85
N ASP A 88 -14.24 -7.51 -31.38
CA ASP A 88 -14.97 -6.32 -31.88
C ASP A 88 -14.59 -5.97 -33.33
N GLN A 89 -13.33 -6.18 -33.72
CA GLN A 89 -12.87 -5.94 -35.10
C GLN A 89 -13.36 -7.02 -36.09
N LEU A 90 -13.61 -8.25 -35.62
CA LEU A 90 -14.10 -9.35 -36.45
C LEU A 90 -15.62 -9.38 -36.62
N PHE A 91 -16.38 -8.84 -35.66
CA PHE A 91 -17.85 -8.85 -35.69
C PHE A 91 -18.51 -7.48 -35.99
N GLY A 92 -17.74 -6.38 -36.05
CA GLY A 92 -18.25 -5.04 -36.43
C GLY A 92 -18.46 -4.80 -37.93
N GLY A 93 -18.20 -5.80 -38.78
CA GLY A 93 -18.31 -5.70 -40.24
C GLY A 93 -19.41 -6.58 -40.83
N GLY A 94 -20.69 -6.29 -40.56
CA GLY A 94 -21.76 -7.01 -41.24
C GLY A 94 -23.19 -6.60 -40.92
N ARG A 95 -23.77 -5.79 -41.83
CA ARG A 95 -25.21 -5.65 -42.18
C ARG A 95 -26.03 -4.88 -41.13
N GLU A 96 -26.79 -3.84 -41.44
CA GLU A 96 -27.59 -3.48 -42.64
C GLU A 96 -27.51 -1.97 -42.95
#